data_AF-A0A9D1K2B1-F1
#
_entry.id   AF-A0A9D1K2B1-F1
#
_cell.length_a   1.000
_cell.length_b   1.000
_cell.length_c   1.000
_cell.angle_alpha   90.00
_cell.angle_beta   90.00
_cell.angle_gamma   90.00
#
_symmetry.space_group_name_H-M   'P 1'
#
loop_
_entity.id
_entity.type
_entity.pdbx_description
1 polymer ?
#
loop_
_entity_poly.entity_id
_entity_poly.type
_entity_poly.pdbx_seq_one_letter_code
_entity_poly.pdbx_strand_id
1 'polypeptide(L)'
;MPFPKAPALSILSNSQPGDTVRFSKTPRPDSMIQPEQTPEPETQPEPSFRLVGEAFGTYVILESGDDLIWIDKHAAHERMIYEKLKAERGDADCQLLLEPVSVALEKNEYAAVLEARELCRKAGFEIDDFGAGTVLVRTAPLILEGEGIADAVMEIAGYLMRSKTDLT
;
A
#
# COMPACT_ATOMS: atom_id res chain seq x y z
N MET A 1 -11.24 2.59 60.78
CA MET A 1 -10.02 3.16 60.15
C MET A 1 -9.88 2.53 58.77
N PRO A 2 -9.47 3.24 57.70
CA PRO A 2 -8.50 4.34 57.67
C PRO A 2 -9.03 5.69 57.10
N PHE A 3 -8.16 6.70 57.17
CA PHE A 3 -8.34 8.15 57.04
C PHE A 3 -8.37 8.67 55.57
N PRO A 4 -8.90 9.90 55.34
CA PRO A 4 -8.88 10.56 54.02
C PRO A 4 -7.49 11.09 53.66
N LYS A 5 -7.12 11.09 52.37
CA LYS A 5 -5.93 11.78 51.87
C LYS A 5 -6.30 13.19 51.37
N ALA A 6 -5.63 14.20 51.92
CA ALA A 6 -5.69 15.62 51.60
C ALA A 6 -4.83 15.97 50.36
N PRO A 7 -5.03 17.14 49.70
CA PRO A 7 -4.33 17.52 48.48
C PRO A 7 -2.91 18.05 48.77
N ALA A 8 -2.01 17.93 47.80
CA ALA A 8 -0.67 18.50 47.86
C ALA A 8 -0.62 19.86 47.13
N LEU A 9 -0.23 20.88 47.88
CA LEU A 9 0.21 22.21 47.41
C LEU A 9 1.69 22.34 47.80
N SER A 10 2.55 22.74 46.87
CA SER A 10 3.76 23.51 47.24
C SER A 10 4.38 24.22 46.04
N ILE A 11 4.86 25.43 46.35
CA ILE A 11 5.38 26.53 45.53
C ILE A 11 6.89 26.61 45.74
N LEU A 12 7.68 26.99 44.72
CA LEU A 12 8.99 27.66 44.84
C LEU A 12 9.16 28.59 43.62
N SER A 13 9.08 29.93 43.72
CA SER A 13 10.02 30.92 44.31
C SER A 13 11.35 31.06 43.57
N ASN A 14 11.56 32.18 42.84
CA ASN A 14 12.65 33.14 43.16
C ASN A 14 12.66 34.42 42.30
N SER A 15 12.94 35.55 42.97
CA SER A 15 13.04 36.96 42.54
C SER A 15 14.43 37.30 41.92
N GLN A 16 14.66 38.29 41.03
CA GLN A 16 14.79 39.78 41.17
C GLN A 16 15.47 40.34 39.86
N PRO A 17 15.76 41.66 39.64
CA PRO A 17 15.11 42.92 40.07
C PRO A 17 14.88 43.93 38.90
N GLY A 18 13.91 44.83 39.03
CA GLY A 18 13.67 45.92 38.07
C GLY A 18 12.34 46.63 38.29
N ASP A 19 12.15 47.20 39.47
CA ASP A 19 10.88 47.82 39.88
C ASP A 19 10.61 49.14 39.14
N THR A 20 9.43 49.22 38.50
CA THR A 20 8.60 50.42 38.60
C THR A 20 7.18 49.97 38.93
N VAL A 21 6.83 50.14 40.20
CA VAL A 21 5.52 49.86 40.78
C VAL A 21 4.51 50.90 40.28
N ARG A 22 3.38 50.46 39.71
CA ARG A 22 2.13 51.25 39.71
C ARG A 22 0.98 50.41 40.24
N PHE A 23 0.31 50.93 41.28
CA PHE A 23 -0.87 50.37 41.92
C PHE A 23 -2.13 50.58 41.06
N SER A 24 -2.99 49.56 40.92
CA SER A 24 -4.24 49.45 41.70
C SER A 24 -5.33 48.59 41.03
N LYS A 25 -6.07 47.92 41.94
CA LYS A 25 -7.38 47.24 41.83
C LYS A 25 -7.39 45.77 41.43
N THR A 26 -7.73 44.96 42.42
CA THR A 26 -8.12 43.54 42.39
C THR A 26 -9.20 43.28 41.32
N PRO A 27 -9.25 42.04 40.77
CA PRO A 27 -9.72 41.76 39.44
C PRO A 27 -11.24 41.61 39.39
N ARG A 28 -11.83 41.99 38.26
CA ARG A 28 -13.07 41.37 37.78
C ARG A 28 -12.66 40.17 36.93
N PRO A 29 -13.25 38.98 37.12
CA PRO A 29 -13.00 37.87 36.23
C PRO A 29 -13.79 38.15 34.95
N ASP A 30 -13.10 38.58 33.90
CA ASP A 30 -13.48 38.39 32.49
C ASP A 30 -12.30 38.85 31.62
N SER A 31 -11.13 38.24 31.84
CA SER A 31 -10.07 38.27 30.83
C SER A 31 -10.30 37.09 29.90
N MET A 32 -10.89 37.40 28.75
CA MET A 32 -10.99 36.49 27.62
C MET A 32 -9.58 35.99 27.27
N ILE A 33 -9.38 34.68 27.38
CA ILE A 33 -8.20 34.00 26.86
C ILE A 33 -8.24 34.19 25.34
N GLN A 34 -7.31 34.96 24.78
CA GLN A 34 -7.05 34.90 23.34
C GLN A 34 -6.27 33.60 23.08
N PRO A 35 -6.81 32.65 22.31
CA PRO A 35 -6.07 31.46 21.96
C PRO A 35 -4.89 31.86 21.07
N GLU A 36 -3.70 31.44 21.48
CA GLU A 36 -2.49 31.47 20.69
C GLU A 36 -2.72 30.65 19.42
N GLN A 37 -2.78 31.32 18.28
CA GLN A 37 -2.98 30.68 16.98
C GLN A 37 -1.74 29.86 16.67
N THR A 38 -1.85 28.54 16.85
CA THR A 38 -0.89 27.58 16.30
C THR A 38 -0.92 27.74 14.78
N PRO A 39 0.22 27.92 14.09
CA PRO A 39 0.22 28.00 12.63
C PRO A 39 -0.38 26.69 12.10
N GLU A 40 -1.50 26.83 11.41
CA GLU A 40 -2.20 25.74 10.75
C GLU A 40 -1.23 25.14 9.73
N PRO A 41 -1.10 23.79 9.65
CA PRO A 41 -0.19 23.18 8.70
C PRO A 41 -0.60 23.61 7.30
N GLU A 42 0.30 24.31 6.59
CA GLU A 42 0.10 24.68 5.20
C GLU A 42 -0.22 23.42 4.40
N THR A 43 -1.50 23.29 4.07
CA THR A 43 -2.00 22.17 3.29
C THR A 43 -1.52 22.43 1.88
N GLN A 44 -0.47 21.74 1.43
CA GLN A 44 -0.10 21.79 0.03
C GLN A 44 -1.32 21.37 -0.80
N PRO A 45 -1.71 22.15 -1.83
CA PRO A 45 -2.86 21.80 -2.63
C PRO A 45 -2.60 20.43 -3.25
N GLU A 46 -3.53 19.48 -3.06
CA GLU A 46 -3.45 18.21 -3.76
C GLU A 46 -3.47 18.50 -5.27
N PRO A 47 -2.60 17.83 -6.06
CA PRO A 47 -2.53 18.07 -7.49
C PRO A 47 -3.91 17.80 -8.11
N SER A 48 -4.51 18.83 -8.71
CA SER A 48 -5.80 18.73 -9.38
C SER A 48 -5.60 18.19 -10.79
N PHE A 49 -6.00 16.95 -11.04
CA PHE A 49 -5.99 16.37 -12.38
C PHE A 49 -7.35 16.56 -13.05
N ARG A 50 -7.33 16.95 -14.33
CA ARG A 50 -8.51 16.95 -15.20
C ARG A 50 -8.33 15.90 -16.29
N LEU A 51 -9.30 15.00 -16.42
CA LEU A 51 -9.33 14.04 -17.53
C LEU A 51 -9.63 14.78 -18.84
N VAL A 52 -8.71 14.69 -19.80
CA VAL A 52 -8.87 15.24 -21.16
C VAL A 52 -9.55 14.21 -22.06
N GLY A 53 -9.14 12.95 -21.97
CA GLY A 53 -9.71 11.85 -22.76
C GLY A 53 -8.80 10.62 -22.82
N GLU A 54 -9.08 9.74 -23.78
CA GLU A 54 -8.32 8.52 -24.06
C GLU A 54 -7.85 8.52 -25.51
N ALA A 55 -6.61 8.10 -25.74
CA ALA A 55 -6.05 7.90 -27.08
C ALA A 55 -5.77 6.42 -27.33
N PHE A 56 -6.09 5.97 -28.55
CA PHE A 56 -5.85 4.61 -29.05
C PHE A 56 -6.44 3.46 -28.21
N GLY A 57 -7.28 3.76 -27.22
CA GLY A 57 -7.78 2.75 -26.27
C GLY A 57 -6.75 2.29 -25.23
N THR A 58 -5.58 2.94 -25.16
CA THR A 58 -4.45 2.49 -24.34
C THR A 58 -3.87 3.60 -23.45
N TYR A 59 -4.01 4.87 -23.83
CA TYR A 59 -3.45 5.99 -23.09
C TYR A 59 -4.51 6.89 -22.49
N VAL A 60 -4.46 7.12 -21.18
CA VAL A 60 -5.26 8.12 -20.49
C VAL A 60 -4.51 9.44 -20.51
N ILE A 61 -5.17 10.51 -20.94
CA ILE A 61 -4.58 11.85 -21.04
C ILE A 61 -5.18 12.75 -19.96
N LEU A 62 -4.30 13.32 -19.12
CA LEU A 62 -4.67 14.20 -18.01
C LEU A 62 -4.02 15.57 -18.18
N GLU A 63 -4.72 16.61 -17.78
CA GLU A 63 -4.22 17.97 -17.61
C GLU A 63 -3.96 18.22 -16.10
N SER A 64 -2.80 18.79 -15.77
CA SER A 64 -2.41 19.17 -14.40
C SER A 64 -1.71 20.51 -14.44
N GLY A 65 -2.43 21.60 -14.14
CA GLY A 65 -1.91 22.95 -14.33
C GLY A 65 -1.60 23.20 -15.81
N ASP A 66 -0.37 23.57 -16.12
CA ASP A 66 0.11 23.80 -17.49
C ASP A 66 0.70 22.53 -18.15
N ASP A 67 0.68 21.38 -17.44
CA ASP A 67 1.27 20.13 -17.90
C ASP A 67 0.22 19.16 -18.47
N LEU A 68 0.62 18.44 -19.52
CA LEU A 68 -0.15 17.33 -20.10
C LEU A 68 0.53 15.99 -19.76
N ILE A 69 -0.19 15.12 -19.06
CA ILE A 69 0.28 13.83 -18.59
C ILE A 69 -0.36 12.73 -19.43
N TRP A 70 0.44 11.75 -19.85
CA TRP A 70 0.01 10.57 -20.60
C TRP A 70 0.31 9.33 -19.76
N ILE A 71 -0.71 8.53 -19.50
CA ILE A 71 -0.61 7.31 -18.68
C ILE A 71 -0.92 6.12 -19.58
N ASP A 72 0.00 5.16 -19.64
CA ASP A 72 -0.28 3.84 -20.22
C ASP A 72 -1.19 3.05 -19.27
N LYS A 73 -2.40 2.71 -19.76
CA LYS A 73 -3.40 1.97 -18.98
C LYS A 73 -2.91 0.57 -18.60
N HIS A 74 -2.18 -0.12 -19.47
CA HIS A 74 -1.68 -1.48 -19.20
C HIS A 74 -0.65 -1.44 -18.09
N ALA A 75 0.38 -0.60 -18.24
CA ALA A 75 1.43 -0.47 -17.23
C ALA A 75 0.88 0.02 -15.88
N ALA A 76 -0.08 0.96 -15.90
CA ALA A 76 -0.72 1.43 -14.68
C ALA A 76 -1.55 0.33 -13.99
N HIS A 77 -2.29 -0.48 -14.77
CA HIS A 77 -3.09 -1.57 -14.25
C HIS A 77 -2.22 -2.67 -13.63
N GLU A 78 -1.18 -3.10 -14.33
CA GLU A 78 -0.20 -4.09 -13.83
C GLU A 78 0.50 -3.59 -12.57
N ARG A 79 0.92 -2.32 -12.54
CA ARG A 79 1.53 -1.70 -11.35
C ARG A 79 0.58 -1.73 -10.16
N MET A 80 -0.70 -1.45 -10.37
CA MET A 80 -1.72 -1.49 -9.31
C MET A 80 -1.94 -2.91 -8.78
N ILE A 81 -2.01 -3.91 -9.66
CA ILE A 81 -2.12 -5.33 -9.27
C ILE A 81 -0.90 -5.73 -8.45
N TYR A 82 0.31 -5.45 -8.94
CA TYR A 82 1.54 -5.80 -8.26
C TYR A 82 1.63 -5.20 -6.85
N GLU A 83 1.32 -3.92 -6.68
CA GLU A 83 1.39 -3.29 -5.35
C GLU A 83 0.37 -3.87 -4.37
N LYS A 84 -0.83 -4.25 -4.84
CA LYS A 84 -1.82 -4.93 -4.00
C LYS A 84 -1.34 -6.30 -3.55
N LEU A 85 -0.91 -7.15 -4.49
CA LEU A 85 -0.36 -8.47 -4.19
C LEU A 85 0.85 -8.38 -3.25
N LYS A 86 1.71 -7.37 -3.43
CA LYS A 86 2.86 -7.12 -2.57
C LYS A 86 2.45 -6.68 -1.16
N ALA A 87 1.40 -5.88 -1.02
CA ALA A 87 0.88 -5.47 0.28
C ALA A 87 0.30 -6.64 1.08
N GLU A 88 -0.29 -7.61 0.38
CA GLU A 88 -0.93 -8.80 0.97
C GLU A 88 0.08 -9.89 1.41
N ARG A 89 1.35 -9.82 0.97
CA ARG A 89 2.46 -10.69 1.42
C ARG A 89 2.17 -12.21 1.42
N GLY A 90 1.34 -12.67 0.49
CA GLY A 90 0.95 -14.09 0.38
C GLY A 90 -0.28 -14.49 1.18
N ASP A 91 -1.01 -13.52 1.76
CA ASP A 91 -2.35 -13.70 2.33
C ASP A 91 -3.41 -13.05 1.44
N ALA A 92 -3.14 -13.00 0.13
CA ALA A 92 -4.09 -12.51 -0.85
C ALA A 92 -5.33 -13.39 -0.84
N ASP A 93 -6.52 -12.78 -0.85
CA ASP A 93 -7.76 -13.53 -1.03
C ASP A 93 -7.67 -14.33 -2.34
N CYS A 94 -7.90 -15.64 -2.26
CA CYS A 94 -7.79 -16.56 -3.39
C CYS A 94 -9.16 -17.04 -3.85
N GLN A 95 -9.28 -17.34 -5.14
CA GLN A 95 -10.47 -17.90 -5.75
C GLN A 95 -10.18 -19.28 -6.35
N LEU A 96 -11.08 -20.23 -6.12
CA LEU A 96 -11.12 -21.49 -6.86
C LEU A 96 -11.78 -21.22 -8.22
N LEU A 97 -11.11 -21.60 -9.30
CA LEU A 97 -11.58 -21.38 -10.66
C LEU A 97 -12.67 -22.39 -11.02
N LEU A 98 -13.71 -21.93 -11.73
CA LEU A 98 -14.77 -22.79 -12.27
C LEU A 98 -14.21 -23.80 -13.28
N GLU A 99 -13.28 -23.33 -14.11
CA GLU A 99 -12.53 -24.14 -15.07
C GLU A 99 -11.03 -23.93 -14.79
N PRO A 100 -10.25 -25.02 -14.61
CA PRO A 100 -8.80 -24.89 -14.43
C PRO A 100 -8.15 -24.27 -15.67
N VAL A 101 -7.20 -23.36 -15.46
CA VAL A 101 -6.44 -22.75 -16.55
C VAL A 101 -5.24 -23.64 -16.89
N SER A 102 -5.14 -24.09 -18.13
CA SER A 102 -3.99 -24.86 -18.63
C SER A 102 -2.87 -23.95 -19.11
N VAL A 103 -1.66 -24.12 -18.57
CA VAL A 103 -0.49 -23.34 -18.95
C VAL A 103 0.60 -24.27 -19.46
N ALA A 104 1.00 -24.07 -20.72
CA ALA A 104 2.12 -24.79 -21.33
C ALA A 104 3.43 -24.04 -21.01
N LEU A 105 4.42 -24.78 -20.52
CA LEU A 105 5.70 -24.24 -20.06
C LEU A 105 6.87 -24.94 -20.78
N GLU A 106 7.99 -24.24 -20.90
CA GLU A 106 9.23 -24.87 -21.35
C GLU A 106 9.70 -25.93 -20.36
N LYS A 107 10.46 -26.92 -20.83
CA LYS A 107 10.84 -28.10 -20.03
C LYS A 107 11.47 -27.74 -18.67
N ASN A 108 12.33 -26.74 -18.64
CA ASN A 108 13.04 -26.31 -17.43
C ASN A 108 12.14 -25.49 -16.49
N GLU A 109 11.27 -24.64 -17.06
CA GLU A 109 10.29 -23.84 -16.33
C GLU A 109 9.24 -24.73 -15.67
N TYR A 110 8.73 -25.70 -16.42
CA TYR A 110 7.83 -26.74 -15.93
C TYR A 110 8.41 -27.45 -14.70
N ALA A 111 9.64 -27.96 -14.80
CA ALA A 111 10.32 -28.61 -13.68
C ALA A 111 10.51 -27.67 -12.48
N ALA A 112 10.86 -26.40 -12.73
CA ALA A 112 11.02 -25.41 -11.68
C ALA A 112 9.70 -25.12 -10.93
N VAL A 113 8.59 -24.97 -11.64
CA VAL A 113 7.26 -24.78 -11.06
C VAL A 113 6.84 -26.00 -10.23
N LEU A 114 7.05 -27.21 -10.75
CA LEU A 114 6.66 -28.42 -10.03
C LEU A 114 7.41 -28.59 -8.71
N GLU A 115 8.70 -28.26 -8.67
CA GLU A 115 9.49 -28.29 -7.45
C GLU A 115 9.11 -27.17 -6.46
N ALA A 116 8.68 -26.02 -6.97
CA ALA A 116 8.30 -24.85 -6.17
C ALA A 116 6.78 -24.73 -5.90
N ARG A 117 6.00 -25.81 -6.06
CA ARG A 117 4.54 -25.79 -5.86
C ARG A 117 4.12 -25.21 -4.51
N GLU A 118 4.85 -25.53 -3.45
CA GLU A 118 4.56 -25.00 -2.12
C GLU A 118 4.75 -23.48 -2.04
N LEU A 119 5.73 -22.94 -2.76
CA LEU A 119 5.95 -21.49 -2.85
C LEU A 119 4.84 -20.84 -3.69
N CYS A 120 4.43 -21.48 -4.79
CA CYS A 120 3.32 -21.02 -5.61
C CYS A 120 2.01 -20.98 -4.79
N ARG A 121 1.76 -22.00 -3.97
CA ARG A 121 0.61 -22.06 -3.06
C ARG A 121 0.60 -20.92 -2.06
N LYS A 122 1.76 -20.57 -1.49
CA LYS A 122 1.91 -19.40 -0.61
C LYS A 122 1.73 -18.07 -1.33
N ALA A 123 1.90 -18.03 -2.65
CA ALA A 123 1.58 -16.88 -3.49
C ALA A 123 0.12 -16.88 -3.97
N GLY A 124 -0.71 -17.83 -3.52
CA GLY A 124 -2.12 -17.94 -3.87
C GLY A 124 -2.43 -18.79 -5.11
N PHE A 125 -1.44 -19.50 -5.65
CA PHE A 125 -1.59 -20.36 -6.83
C PHE A 125 -1.56 -21.84 -6.47
N GLU A 126 -2.66 -22.56 -6.70
CA GLU A 126 -2.67 -24.02 -6.63
C GLU A 126 -2.46 -24.60 -8.03
N ILE A 127 -1.30 -25.23 -8.22
CA ILE A 127 -0.83 -25.72 -9.50
C ILE A 127 -0.66 -27.25 -9.45
N ASP A 128 -1.38 -27.93 -10.33
CA ASP A 128 -1.35 -29.38 -10.50
C ASP A 128 -0.54 -29.81 -11.72
N ASP A 129 -0.05 -31.05 -11.67
CA ASP A 129 0.57 -31.68 -12.84
C ASP A 129 -0.48 -32.10 -13.87
N PHE A 130 -0.30 -31.69 -15.12
CA PHE A 130 -1.04 -32.27 -16.25
C PHE A 130 -0.17 -33.22 -17.09
N GLY A 131 1.15 -33.15 -16.93
CA GLY A 131 2.12 -33.83 -17.77
C GLY A 131 2.42 -33.09 -19.08
N ALA A 132 3.36 -33.64 -19.85
CA ALA A 132 3.77 -33.15 -21.17
C ALA A 132 4.15 -31.65 -21.22
N GLY A 133 4.71 -31.11 -20.14
CA GLY A 133 5.09 -29.70 -20.04
C GLY A 133 3.93 -28.74 -19.76
N THR A 134 2.75 -29.26 -19.42
CA THR A 134 1.57 -28.46 -19.08
C THR A 134 1.23 -28.60 -17.61
N VAL A 135 0.83 -27.49 -16.99
CA VAL A 135 0.29 -27.46 -15.62
C VAL A 135 -1.14 -26.95 -15.62
N LEU A 136 -1.93 -27.36 -14.62
CA LEU A 136 -3.28 -26.85 -14.40
C LEU A 136 -3.29 -25.93 -13.18
N VAL A 137 -3.83 -24.73 -13.33
CA VAL A 137 -4.07 -23.80 -12.24
C VAL A 137 -5.51 -23.95 -11.79
N ARG A 138 -5.72 -24.34 -10.53
CA ARG A 138 -7.07 -24.49 -9.95
C ARG A 138 -7.48 -23.31 -9.10
N THR A 139 -6.51 -22.69 -8.43
CA THR A 139 -6.73 -21.58 -7.52
C THR A 139 -5.75 -20.47 -7.89
N ALA A 140 -6.22 -19.23 -7.87
CA ALA A 140 -5.41 -18.04 -8.13
C ALA A 140 -5.88 -16.88 -7.21
N PRO A 141 -5.06 -15.83 -7.01
CA PRO A 141 -5.50 -14.61 -6.35
C PRO A 141 -6.78 -14.00 -6.97
N LEU A 142 -7.69 -13.50 -6.14
CA LEU A 142 -8.99 -12.96 -6.53
C LEU A 142 -8.88 -11.76 -7.50
N ILE A 143 -7.79 -11.01 -7.38
CA ILE A 143 -7.52 -9.84 -8.24
C ILE A 143 -7.10 -10.21 -9.67
N LEU A 144 -6.68 -11.45 -9.92
CA LEU A 144 -6.29 -11.90 -11.24
C LEU A 144 -7.49 -12.45 -12.01
N GLU A 145 -7.63 -12.02 -13.27
CA GLU A 145 -8.62 -12.52 -14.21
C GLU A 145 -8.00 -13.60 -15.13
N GLY A 146 -8.85 -14.32 -15.89
CA GLY A 146 -8.47 -15.52 -16.65
C GLY A 146 -7.17 -15.41 -17.46
N GLU A 147 -7.04 -14.39 -18.32
CA GLU A 147 -5.82 -14.18 -19.14
C GLU A 147 -4.60 -13.86 -18.27
N GLY A 148 -4.77 -13.04 -17.22
CA GLY A 148 -3.69 -12.66 -16.31
C GLY A 148 -3.16 -13.81 -15.45
N ILE A 149 -3.95 -14.87 -15.23
CA ILE A 149 -3.51 -16.05 -14.46
C ILE A 149 -2.44 -16.83 -15.22
N ALA A 150 -2.64 -17.06 -16.51
CA ALA A 150 -1.67 -17.79 -17.33
C ALA A 150 -0.35 -17.03 -17.43
N ASP A 151 -0.43 -15.72 -17.70
CA ASP A 151 0.74 -14.84 -17.80
C ASP A 151 1.52 -14.78 -16.48
N ALA A 152 0.82 -14.64 -15.35
CA ALA A 152 1.46 -14.66 -14.04
C ALA A 152 2.20 -15.98 -13.77
N VAL A 153 1.60 -17.12 -14.12
CA VAL A 153 2.24 -18.43 -13.94
C VAL A 153 3.46 -18.61 -14.84
N MET A 154 3.41 -18.16 -16.09
CA MET A 154 4.57 -18.16 -16.99
C MET A 154 5.70 -17.27 -16.44
N GLU A 155 5.38 -16.08 -15.92
CA GLU A 155 6.37 -15.19 -15.33
C GLU A 155 7.00 -15.80 -14.06
N ILE A 156 6.18 -16.38 -13.18
CA ILE A 156 6.65 -17.13 -12.00
C ILE A 156 7.58 -18.27 -12.43
N ALA A 157 7.22 -19.02 -13.46
CA ALA A 157 8.02 -20.14 -13.96
C ALA A 157 9.39 -19.68 -14.45
N GLY A 158 9.43 -18.61 -15.25
CA GLY A 158 10.67 -18.00 -15.71
C GLY A 158 11.52 -17.45 -14.56
N TYR A 159 10.90 -16.83 -13.55
CA TYR A 159 11.61 -16.35 -12.35
C TYR A 159 12.24 -17.50 -11.57
N LEU A 160 11.48 -18.57 -11.32
CA LEU A 160 11.96 -19.75 -10.60
C LEU A 160 13.12 -20.41 -11.33
N MET A 161 13.05 -20.55 -12.67
CA MET A 161 14.15 -21.06 -13.48
C MET A 161 15.43 -20.24 -13.32
N ARG A 162 15.33 -18.91 -13.40
CA ARG A 162 16.49 -18.01 -13.25
C ARG A 162 17.10 -18.11 -11.86
N SER A 163 16.27 -18.04 -10.82
CA SER A 163 16.72 -18.13 -9.41
C SER A 163 17.42 -19.45 -9.06
N LYS A 164 17.09 -20.55 -9.76
CA LYS A 164 17.77 -21.84 -9.63
C LYS A 164 19.19 -21.81 -10.18
N THR A 165 19.40 -21.02 -11.22
CA THR A 165 20.70 -20.88 -11.89
C THR A 165 21.65 -20.02 -11.06
N ASP A 166 21.12 -19.07 -10.27
CA ASP A 166 21.93 -18.18 -9.41
C ASP A 166 22.48 -18.85 -8.13
N LEU A 167 21.96 -20.03 -7.75
CA LEU A 167 22.39 -20.78 -6.57
C LEU A 167 23.41 -21.90 -6.84
N THR A 168 23.76 -22.13 -8.11
CA THR A 168 24.71 -23.19 -8.53
C THR A 168 25.96 -22.59 -9.12
#